data_AF-A0A2I3TMU6-F1
#
_entry.id   AF-A0A2I3TMU6-F1
#
_cell.length_a   1.000
_cell.length_b   1.000
_cell.length_c   1.000
_cell.angle_alpha   90.00
_cell.angle_beta   90.00
_cell.angle_gamma   90.00
#
_symmetry.space_group_name_H-M   'P 1'
#
loop_
_entity.id
_entity.type
_entity.pdbx_description
1 polymer ?
#
loop_
_entity_poly.entity_id
_entity_poly.type
_entity_poly.pdbx_seq_one_letter_code
_entity_poly.pdbx_strand_id
1 'polypeptide(L)'
;MDRPAAAAAGCEGGGGPNPGPAGGRRPPRAAGGATAGSRQPSVETLDSPTGSHVEWCKQLIAATISSQISGSVTSENVSRDYKVFRRPDIREIQEEHNGYPSEAEADQALRDGNKLAQMEEAPLFPGESIKAIVKDVMYICPFMGAVSGTLTVTDFKLYFKNVERDPHFILDVPLGVISRVEKIGAQSHGDNSCGIEIVCKDMRNLRLAYKQEEQSKLGIFENLNKHAFPLSNGQALFAFSYKEKFPINGWKVYDPVSEYKRQGLPNESWKISKINSNYEFCDTYPAIIVVPTSVKDDDLSKVAAFRAKGRVPVLSWIHPESQATITRCSQPLVGPSDKRCKEDEKYLQTIMDANAQSHKLIIFDARQNSVADTNKTKGGGYESESAYPNAELVFLEIHNIHVMRESLRKLKEIVYPSIDEARWLSNVDGTHWLEYIRMLLAGAVRIADKIESGKTSVVVHCSDGWDRTAQLTSLAMLMLDSYYRTIKGFETLVEKEWISFGHRFALRVGHGNDNHADADRSPIFLQFVDCVWQMTRQFPSAFEFNELFLITILDHLYSCLFGTFLCNCEQQRFKEAWGAGTQRARGSLRSR
;
A
#
# COMPACT_ATOMS: atom_id res chain seq x y z
N MET A 1 -58.42 -26.98 37.89
CA MET A 1 -57.86 -26.55 39.18
C MET A 1 -57.88 -25.02 39.30
N ASP A 2 -59.05 -24.44 39.06
CA ASP A 2 -59.89 -23.82 40.10
C ASP A 2 -59.46 -22.48 40.73
N ARG A 3 -59.92 -21.42 40.03
CA ARG A 3 -60.72 -20.27 40.53
C ARG A 3 -61.46 -20.49 41.88
N PRO A 4 -61.78 -19.43 42.67
CA PRO A 4 -62.58 -18.23 42.31
C PRO A 4 -61.79 -16.88 42.41
N ALA A 5 -62.13 -15.72 41.81
CA ALA A 5 -63.39 -15.05 41.39
C ALA A 5 -64.09 -14.23 42.52
N ALA A 6 -64.68 -13.02 42.31
CA ALA A 6 -64.69 -12.05 41.18
C ALA A 6 -65.39 -10.70 41.55
N ALA A 7 -65.51 -9.78 40.57
CA ALA A 7 -66.47 -8.64 40.45
C ALA A 7 -66.15 -7.33 41.22
N ALA A 8 -66.61 -6.11 40.84
CA ALA A 8 -67.16 -5.46 39.62
C ALA A 8 -67.41 -3.95 39.97
N ALA A 9 -67.69 -2.93 39.14
CA ALA A 9 -67.70 -2.56 37.70
C ALA A 9 -67.71 -0.99 37.64
N GLY A 10 -67.65 -0.23 36.53
CA GLY A 10 -67.56 -0.51 35.07
C GLY A 10 -68.65 0.25 34.28
N CYS A 11 -68.30 1.32 33.53
CA CYS A 11 -69.20 2.07 32.62
C CYS A 11 -68.44 2.76 31.47
N GLU A 12 -69.08 2.84 30.29
CA GLU A 12 -68.61 3.54 29.07
C GLU A 12 -69.65 4.57 28.59
N GLY A 13 -69.28 5.43 27.63
CA GLY A 13 -70.22 6.30 26.91
C GLY A 13 -69.51 7.36 26.06
N GLY A 14 -69.78 7.39 24.75
CA GLY A 14 -69.12 8.33 23.81
C GLY A 14 -70.10 9.25 23.07
N GLY A 15 -69.56 10.26 22.38
CA GLY A 15 -70.33 11.15 21.51
C GLY A 15 -69.51 12.29 20.88
N GLY A 16 -69.69 12.51 19.58
CA GLY A 16 -69.36 13.77 18.87
C GLY A 16 -70.66 14.48 18.43
N PRO A 17 -70.64 15.48 17.52
CA PRO A 17 -69.52 15.93 16.67
C PRO A 17 -69.32 17.47 16.60
N ASN A 18 -68.47 17.91 15.65
CA ASN A 18 -68.31 19.28 15.09
C ASN A 18 -69.63 19.88 14.51
N PRO A 19 -69.75 21.19 14.11
CA PRO A 19 -68.69 22.12 13.63
C PRO A 19 -68.82 23.64 14.01
N GLY A 20 -67.95 24.52 13.49
CA GLY A 20 -68.17 25.98 13.44
C GLY A 20 -66.95 26.86 13.04
N PRO A 21 -67.01 27.75 12.01
CA PRO A 21 -65.84 28.51 11.52
C PRO A 21 -65.95 30.05 11.45
N ALA A 22 -64.80 30.74 11.48
CA ALA A 22 -64.56 32.10 10.97
C ALA A 22 -63.02 32.30 10.78
N GLY A 23 -62.48 33.19 9.96
CA GLY A 23 -63.07 34.12 8.98
C GLY A 23 -62.05 35.24 8.65
N GLY A 24 -61.38 35.17 7.49
CA GLY A 24 -60.22 36.04 7.19
C GLY A 24 -60.55 37.38 6.51
N ARG A 25 -59.59 38.33 6.52
CA ARG A 25 -59.58 39.57 5.71
C ARG A 25 -58.17 40.16 5.54
N ARG A 26 -57.83 40.61 4.32
CA ARG A 26 -56.80 41.64 4.03
C ARG A 26 -57.48 43.03 4.00
N PRO A 27 -56.75 44.13 4.21
CA PRO A 27 -56.37 45.01 3.09
C PRO A 27 -54.94 45.63 3.28
N PRO A 28 -54.56 46.75 2.63
CA PRO A 28 -54.18 46.80 1.21
C PRO A 28 -52.72 47.29 0.98
N ARG A 29 -52.30 47.39 -0.28
CA ARG A 29 -51.03 48.03 -0.69
C ARG A 29 -51.11 49.57 -0.62
N ALA A 30 -49.98 50.20 -0.31
CA ALA A 30 -49.63 51.56 -0.74
C ALA A 30 -48.27 51.52 -1.47
N ALA A 31 -47.90 52.58 -2.19
CA ALA A 31 -46.69 52.60 -3.03
C ALA A 31 -45.99 53.98 -3.01
N GLY A 32 -44.69 53.98 -3.32
CA GLY A 32 -43.87 55.20 -3.49
C GLY A 32 -42.78 55.38 -2.44
N GLY A 33 -41.57 55.72 -2.87
CA GLY A 33 -40.41 55.98 -2.01
C GLY A 33 -39.15 55.29 -2.50
N ALA A 34 -38.32 55.99 -3.29
CA ALA A 34 -37.04 55.50 -3.78
C ALA A 34 -35.90 56.38 -3.25
N THR A 35 -35.00 55.78 -2.46
CA THR A 35 -33.70 56.35 -2.05
C THR A 35 -32.65 55.24 -2.02
N ALA A 36 -31.39 55.59 -2.26
CA ALA A 36 -30.32 54.62 -2.49
C ALA A 36 -29.89 53.87 -1.22
N GLY A 37 -29.65 52.57 -1.35
CA GLY A 37 -29.00 51.73 -0.33
C GLY A 37 -27.72 51.09 -0.91
N SER A 38 -26.69 50.96 -0.07
CA SER A 38 -25.40 50.37 -0.47
C SER A 38 -25.52 48.87 -0.73
N ARG A 39 -24.92 48.40 -1.84
CA ARG A 39 -24.77 46.96 -2.10
C ARG A 39 -23.68 46.36 -1.21
N GLN A 40 -24.08 45.51 -0.27
CA GLN A 40 -23.26 44.34 0.06
C GLN A 40 -23.44 43.28 -1.03
N PRO A 41 -22.40 42.52 -1.42
CA PRO A 41 -22.56 41.42 -2.36
C PRO A 41 -23.33 40.26 -1.71
N SER A 42 -24.30 39.71 -2.43
CA SER A 42 -24.93 38.44 -2.07
C SER A 42 -23.94 37.29 -2.20
N VAL A 43 -23.98 36.33 -1.26
CA VAL A 43 -23.19 35.11 -1.33
C VAL A 43 -23.58 34.32 -2.59
N GLU A 44 -22.63 34.11 -3.48
CA GLU A 44 -22.76 33.14 -4.57
C GLU A 44 -22.68 31.74 -3.98
N THR A 45 -23.62 30.88 -4.36
CA THR A 45 -23.58 29.44 -4.03
C THR A 45 -22.42 28.79 -4.76
N LEU A 46 -21.45 28.24 -4.04
CA LEU A 46 -20.40 27.42 -4.64
C LEU A 46 -21.03 26.19 -5.32
N ASP A 47 -20.54 25.87 -6.51
CA ASP A 47 -20.85 24.60 -7.18
C ASP A 47 -20.39 23.40 -6.33
N SER A 48 -21.18 22.33 -6.35
CA SER A 48 -20.83 21.07 -5.69
C SER A 48 -19.67 20.37 -6.40
N PRO A 49 -18.61 19.92 -5.70
CA PRO A 49 -17.49 19.17 -6.30
C PRO A 49 -17.89 17.84 -6.96
N THR A 50 -19.13 17.35 -6.76
CA THR A 50 -19.59 16.05 -7.26
C THR A 50 -19.64 15.97 -8.79
N GLY A 51 -19.99 17.06 -9.49
CA GLY A 51 -20.17 17.04 -10.95
C GLY A 51 -18.88 16.73 -11.73
N SER A 52 -17.80 17.46 -11.43
CA SER A 52 -16.49 17.22 -12.06
C SER A 52 -15.85 15.91 -11.59
N HIS A 53 -16.16 15.44 -10.38
CA HIS A 53 -15.72 14.15 -9.89
C HIS A 53 -16.30 12.98 -10.69
N VAL A 54 -17.64 12.92 -10.79
CA VAL A 54 -18.36 11.86 -11.51
C VAL A 54 -17.96 11.80 -12.98
N GLU A 55 -17.72 12.96 -13.61
CA GLU A 55 -17.28 13.00 -15.00
C GLU A 55 -15.82 12.52 -15.17
N TRP A 56 -14.93 12.79 -14.22
CA TRP A 56 -13.59 12.19 -14.20
C TRP A 56 -13.63 10.66 -14.01
N CYS A 57 -14.51 10.15 -13.14
CA CYS A 57 -14.71 8.69 -12.97
C CYS A 57 -15.09 8.03 -14.30
N LYS A 58 -16.09 8.58 -15.00
CA LYS A 58 -16.52 8.10 -16.32
C LYS A 58 -15.41 8.18 -17.36
N GLN A 59 -14.61 9.26 -17.38
CA GLN A 59 -13.51 9.40 -18.33
C GLN A 59 -12.39 8.37 -18.10
N LEU A 60 -12.04 8.08 -16.84
CA LEU A 60 -11.07 7.03 -16.48
C LEU A 60 -11.59 5.63 -16.83
N ILE A 61 -12.86 5.35 -16.55
CA ILE A 61 -13.54 4.10 -16.93
C ILE A 61 -13.55 3.97 -18.46
N ALA A 62 -14.02 4.99 -19.18
CA ALA A 62 -14.14 4.99 -20.63
C ALA A 62 -12.77 4.83 -21.32
N ALA A 63 -11.73 5.56 -20.89
CA ALA A 63 -10.39 5.42 -21.44
C ALA A 63 -9.84 4.00 -21.30
N THR A 64 -10.04 3.37 -20.14
CA THR A 64 -9.56 2.01 -19.84
C THR A 64 -10.39 0.91 -20.52
N ILE A 65 -11.64 1.19 -20.88
CA ILE A 65 -12.48 0.31 -21.71
C ILE A 65 -12.14 0.48 -23.21
N SER A 66 -11.98 1.71 -23.69
CA SER A 66 -11.63 1.99 -25.10
C SER A 66 -10.28 1.39 -25.49
N SER A 67 -9.28 1.40 -24.60
CA SER A 67 -7.98 0.76 -24.83
C SER A 67 -8.02 -0.77 -24.89
N GLN A 68 -9.18 -1.41 -24.64
CA GLN A 68 -9.39 -2.85 -24.87
C GLN A 68 -9.95 -3.15 -26.28
N ILE A 69 -10.21 -2.11 -27.09
CA ILE A 69 -10.87 -2.23 -28.42
C ILE A 69 -9.98 -1.71 -29.55
N SER A 70 -9.02 -0.81 -29.29
CA SER A 70 -8.11 -0.24 -30.30
C SER A 70 -6.83 -1.07 -30.52
N GLY A 71 -6.60 -1.51 -31.75
CA GLY A 71 -5.34 -2.13 -32.19
C GLY A 71 -4.16 -1.15 -32.36
N SER A 72 -3.02 -1.67 -32.80
CA SER A 72 -1.72 -0.97 -32.89
C SER A 72 -1.74 0.37 -33.63
N VAL A 73 -1.12 1.39 -33.02
CA VAL A 73 -0.77 2.68 -33.66
C VAL A 73 0.75 2.88 -33.57
N THR A 74 1.32 3.50 -34.61
CA THR A 74 2.77 3.61 -34.84
C THR A 74 3.44 4.74 -34.06
N SER A 75 4.73 4.57 -33.76
CA SER A 75 5.58 5.61 -33.15
C SER A 75 6.06 6.64 -34.19
N GLU A 76 6.09 7.92 -33.81
CA GLU A 76 6.77 8.99 -34.56
C GLU A 76 8.00 9.50 -33.80
N ASN A 77 9.06 9.83 -34.55
CA ASN A 77 10.37 10.19 -33.99
C ASN A 77 10.43 11.64 -33.49
N VAL A 78 11.03 11.86 -32.32
CA VAL A 78 11.49 13.17 -31.87
C VAL A 78 12.98 13.10 -31.53
N SER A 79 13.83 13.62 -32.42
CA SER A 79 15.27 13.77 -32.18
C SER A 79 15.59 15.12 -31.53
N ARG A 80 16.56 15.15 -30.60
CA ARG A 80 17.24 16.38 -30.15
C ARG A 80 18.71 16.12 -29.83
N ASP A 81 19.59 16.85 -30.52
CA ASP A 81 21.04 16.84 -30.28
C ASP A 81 21.42 17.46 -28.92
N TYR A 82 22.52 16.96 -28.34
CA TYR A 82 23.31 17.72 -27.37
C TYR A 82 24.74 17.92 -27.89
N LYS A 83 25.18 19.18 -27.93
CA LYS A 83 26.50 19.55 -28.49
C LYS A 83 27.60 19.47 -27.43
N VAL A 84 28.68 18.80 -27.77
CA VAL A 84 29.94 18.79 -27.01
C VAL A 84 30.61 20.16 -27.11
N PHE A 85 31.12 20.68 -25.98
CA PHE A 85 32.06 21.80 -25.93
C PHE A 85 33.40 21.36 -25.32
N ARG A 86 34.50 21.98 -25.77
CA ARG A 86 35.89 21.59 -25.46
C ARG A 86 36.46 22.34 -24.25
N ARG A 87 37.48 21.74 -23.63
CA ARG A 87 38.45 22.42 -22.75
C ARG A 87 39.23 23.51 -23.49
N PRO A 88 39.76 24.51 -22.77
CA PRO A 88 41.07 25.09 -23.02
C PRO A 88 42.16 24.43 -22.15
N ASP A 89 43.38 24.31 -22.69
CA ASP A 89 44.61 24.07 -21.90
C ASP A 89 45.30 25.42 -21.61
N ILE A 90 46.11 25.47 -20.54
CA ILE A 90 47.24 26.40 -20.34
C ILE A 90 48.28 25.67 -19.46
N ARG A 91 49.56 26.02 -19.54
CA ARG A 91 50.69 25.29 -18.93
C ARG A 91 51.50 26.11 -17.93
N GLU A 92 52.29 25.37 -17.13
CA GLU A 92 53.50 25.79 -16.40
C GLU A 92 53.22 26.83 -15.28
N ILE A 93 53.88 26.80 -14.11
CA ILE A 93 55.33 26.68 -13.83
C ILE A 93 55.62 25.70 -12.66
N GLN A 94 56.84 25.18 -12.58
CA GLN A 94 57.36 24.42 -11.42
C GLN A 94 58.12 25.34 -10.46
N GLU A 95 58.07 25.04 -9.15
CA GLU A 95 59.20 25.31 -8.24
C GLU A 95 59.19 24.31 -7.07
N GLU A 96 60.35 23.76 -6.73
CA GLU A 96 60.52 22.83 -5.60
C GLU A 96 60.91 23.59 -4.32
N HIS A 97 60.41 23.16 -3.17
CA HIS A 97 61.00 23.51 -1.87
C HIS A 97 60.94 22.33 -0.89
N ASN A 98 62.11 21.87 -0.44
CA ASN A 98 62.24 20.91 0.65
C ASN A 98 62.17 21.65 1.99
N GLY A 99 61.20 21.31 2.84
CA GLY A 99 61.09 21.79 4.21
C GLY A 99 60.54 20.69 5.11
N TYR A 100 61.10 20.55 6.31
CA TYR A 100 60.50 19.72 7.36
C TYR A 100 59.33 20.51 8.00
N PRO A 101 58.18 19.89 8.25
CA PRO A 101 56.99 20.59 8.69
C PRO A 101 57.16 21.17 10.10
N SER A 102 56.70 22.40 10.27
CA SER A 102 56.63 23.11 11.55
C SER A 102 55.47 22.61 12.42
N GLU A 103 55.48 22.95 13.72
CA GLU A 103 54.39 22.61 14.65
C GLU A 103 53.03 23.19 14.20
N ALA A 104 53.04 24.32 13.49
CA ALA A 104 51.83 24.91 12.90
C ALA A 104 51.25 24.08 11.76
N GLU A 105 52.09 23.43 10.94
CA GLU A 105 51.66 22.53 9.88
C GLU A 105 51.19 21.18 10.43
N ALA A 106 51.79 20.71 11.54
CA ALA A 106 51.27 19.56 12.27
C ALA A 106 49.88 19.83 12.86
N ASP A 107 49.66 21.02 13.44
CA ASP A 107 48.35 21.41 13.99
C ASP A 107 47.31 21.67 12.89
N GLN A 108 47.74 22.20 11.73
CA GLN A 108 46.92 22.30 10.52
C GLN A 108 46.53 20.90 9.99
N ALA A 109 47.49 19.97 9.88
CA ALA A 109 47.24 18.59 9.45
C ALA A 109 46.37 17.80 10.46
N LEU A 110 46.47 18.09 11.76
CA LEU A 110 45.55 17.56 12.78
C LEU A 110 44.13 18.13 12.61
N ARG A 111 43.97 19.42 12.30
CA ARG A 111 42.65 20.03 12.04
C ARG A 111 42.04 19.52 10.75
N ASP A 112 42.80 19.44 9.67
CA ASP A 112 42.32 18.99 8.37
C ASP A 112 42.15 17.45 8.34
N GLY A 113 42.95 16.70 9.10
CA GLY A 113 42.71 15.28 9.37
C GLY A 113 41.44 15.03 10.21
N ASN A 114 41.17 15.86 11.22
CA ASN A 114 39.91 15.81 11.97
C ASN A 114 38.70 16.21 11.10
N LYS A 115 38.84 17.18 10.19
CA LYS A 115 37.80 17.46 9.17
C LYS A 115 37.61 16.27 8.24
N LEU A 116 38.69 15.64 7.76
CA LEU A 116 38.60 14.49 6.86
C LEU A 116 37.91 13.31 7.54
N ALA A 117 38.21 13.05 8.82
CA ALA A 117 37.52 12.06 9.64
C ALA A 117 36.02 12.38 9.80
N GLN A 118 35.66 13.62 10.17
CA GLN A 118 34.25 14.05 10.22
C GLN A 118 33.55 14.03 8.85
N MET A 119 34.31 14.16 7.76
CA MET A 119 33.81 14.04 6.39
C MET A 119 33.68 12.57 5.93
N GLU A 120 34.35 11.61 6.55
CA GLU A 120 34.16 10.17 6.27
C GLU A 120 32.99 9.55 7.03
N GLU A 121 32.58 10.10 8.18
CA GLU A 121 31.54 9.53 9.02
C GLU A 121 30.17 9.39 8.31
N ALA A 122 29.48 8.28 8.61
CA ALA A 122 28.15 8.01 8.12
C ALA A 122 27.11 8.81 8.92
N PRO A 123 26.18 9.54 8.29
CA PRO A 123 25.15 10.28 9.01
C PRO A 123 24.17 9.31 9.68
N LEU A 124 24.04 9.38 11.00
CA LEU A 124 23.25 8.45 11.82
C LEU A 124 21.87 9.01 12.19
N PHE A 125 20.83 8.19 12.09
CA PHE A 125 19.51 8.48 12.63
C PHE A 125 19.50 8.42 14.17
N PRO A 126 18.59 9.14 14.86
CA PRO A 126 18.45 9.04 16.31
C PRO A 126 18.14 7.60 16.76
N GLY A 127 19.11 6.96 17.42
CA GLY A 127 19.02 5.57 17.87
C GLY A 127 19.75 4.54 17.00
N GLU A 128 20.30 4.96 15.87
CA GLU A 128 21.23 4.19 15.03
C GLU A 128 22.62 4.10 15.70
N SER A 129 23.32 3.00 15.49
CA SER A 129 24.69 2.83 15.97
C SER A 129 25.55 1.97 15.03
N ILE A 130 26.79 2.41 14.83
CA ILE A 130 27.79 1.75 14.00
C ILE A 130 28.18 0.39 14.59
N LYS A 131 28.35 -0.61 13.71
CA LYS A 131 28.72 -2.00 14.01
C LYS A 131 30.09 -2.36 13.44
N ALA A 132 30.39 -1.86 12.25
CA ALA A 132 31.70 -1.98 11.61
C ALA A 132 31.99 -0.73 10.78
N ILE A 133 33.27 -0.35 10.72
CA ILE A 133 33.85 0.57 9.73
C ILE A 133 35.04 -0.16 9.12
N VAL A 134 35.12 -0.20 7.79
CA VAL A 134 36.26 -0.80 7.06
C VAL A 134 36.70 0.17 5.97
N LYS A 135 38.00 0.45 5.89
CA LYS A 135 38.60 1.26 4.82
C LYS A 135 38.97 0.38 3.63
N ASP A 136 39.49 0.99 2.57
CA ASP A 136 40.04 0.30 1.39
C ASP A 136 39.11 -0.73 0.70
N VAL A 137 37.79 -0.66 0.96
CA VAL A 137 36.79 -1.49 0.30
C VAL A 137 36.54 -0.94 -1.10
N MET A 138 36.56 -1.80 -2.11
CA MET A 138 36.16 -1.45 -3.47
C MET A 138 34.68 -1.77 -3.70
N TYR A 139 33.85 -0.75 -3.92
CA TYR A 139 32.54 -0.92 -4.54
C TYR A 139 32.69 -1.04 -6.06
N ILE A 140 32.19 -2.13 -6.62
CA ILE A 140 32.20 -2.38 -8.08
C ILE A 140 30.91 -1.80 -8.66
N CYS A 141 30.92 -0.51 -9.00
CA CYS A 141 29.79 0.17 -9.59
C CYS A 141 29.63 -0.28 -11.06
N PRO A 142 28.50 -0.88 -11.46
CA PRO A 142 28.33 -1.35 -12.84
C PRO A 142 28.28 -0.19 -13.87
N PHE A 143 28.03 1.05 -13.42
CA PHE A 143 27.97 2.24 -14.25
C PHE A 143 29.28 3.05 -14.30
N MET A 144 30.18 2.86 -13.34
CA MET A 144 31.34 3.75 -13.10
C MET A 144 32.67 3.01 -12.86
N GLY A 145 32.67 1.67 -12.88
CA GLY A 145 33.82 0.84 -12.53
C GLY A 145 34.03 0.71 -11.02
N ALA A 146 35.23 0.26 -10.63
CA ALA A 146 35.60 0.16 -9.23
C ALA A 146 35.79 1.55 -8.58
N VAL A 147 35.37 1.66 -7.32
CA VAL A 147 35.55 2.84 -6.46
C VAL A 147 36.02 2.34 -5.09
N SER A 148 37.24 2.67 -4.70
CA SER A 148 37.77 2.41 -3.34
C SER A 148 37.16 3.38 -2.32
N GLY A 149 36.99 2.99 -1.07
CA GLY A 149 36.48 3.88 -0.04
C GLY A 149 36.17 3.21 1.30
N THR A 150 35.51 3.96 2.18
CA THR A 150 35.15 3.53 3.53
C THR A 150 33.72 2.96 3.52
N LEU A 151 33.59 1.73 4.01
CA LEU A 151 32.34 1.02 4.23
C LEU A 151 31.97 1.06 5.72
N THR A 152 30.82 1.65 6.04
CA THR A 152 30.23 1.65 7.38
C THR A 152 28.96 0.79 7.38
N VAL A 153 28.82 -0.07 8.38
CA VAL A 153 27.61 -0.88 8.63
C VAL A 153 27.05 -0.51 10.00
N THR A 154 25.76 -0.21 10.08
CA THR A 154 25.04 0.14 11.31
C THR A 154 23.99 -0.92 11.65
N ASP A 155 23.12 -0.69 12.63
CA ASP A 155 21.88 -1.47 12.83
C ASP A 155 20.72 -1.04 11.91
N PHE A 156 20.93 -0.07 11.01
CA PHE A 156 19.92 0.38 10.05
C PHE A 156 20.35 0.26 8.58
N LYS A 157 21.59 0.61 8.23
CA LYS A 157 22.06 0.71 6.83
C LYS A 157 23.48 0.20 6.61
N LEU A 158 23.75 -0.06 5.33
CA LEU A 158 25.07 -0.05 4.74
C LEU A 158 25.29 1.36 4.15
N TYR A 159 26.42 1.98 4.48
CA TYR A 159 26.82 3.29 3.98
C TYR A 159 28.25 3.21 3.45
N PHE A 160 28.44 3.40 2.15
CA PHE A 160 29.76 3.43 1.53
C PHE A 160 30.08 4.84 1.01
N LYS A 161 31.30 5.31 1.23
CA LYS A 161 31.75 6.65 0.84
C LYS A 161 33.18 6.65 0.28
N ASN A 162 33.36 7.34 -0.84
CA ASN A 162 34.66 7.74 -1.38
C ASN A 162 34.76 9.27 -1.32
N VAL A 163 35.87 9.77 -0.76
CA VAL A 163 36.16 11.21 -0.61
C VAL A 163 37.12 11.75 -1.68
N GLU A 164 37.63 10.89 -2.58
CA GLU A 164 38.59 11.27 -3.63
C GLU A 164 37.93 11.89 -4.86
N ARG A 165 36.64 11.61 -5.08
CA ARG A 165 35.83 12.19 -6.16
C ARG A 165 35.10 13.45 -5.68
N ASP A 166 34.97 14.43 -6.57
CA ASP A 166 34.07 15.58 -6.40
C ASP A 166 32.96 15.52 -7.48
N PRO A 167 31.67 15.49 -7.09
CA PRO A 167 31.16 15.30 -5.73
C PRO A 167 31.50 13.92 -5.16
N HIS A 168 31.61 13.82 -3.84
CA HIS A 168 31.89 12.57 -3.12
C HIS A 168 30.92 11.46 -3.54
N PHE A 169 31.45 10.29 -3.90
CA PHE A 169 30.61 9.15 -4.22
C PHE A 169 30.06 8.54 -2.92
N ILE A 170 28.73 8.45 -2.82
CA ILE A 170 27.99 7.94 -1.66
C ILE A 170 27.00 6.87 -2.11
N LEU A 171 26.93 5.77 -1.36
CA LEU A 171 25.95 4.69 -1.50
C LEU A 171 25.35 4.40 -0.11
N ASP A 172 24.14 4.93 0.14
CA ASP A 172 23.35 4.70 1.36
C ASP A 172 22.24 3.67 1.04
N VAL A 173 22.19 2.56 1.80
CA VAL A 173 21.30 1.42 1.55
C VAL A 173 20.76 0.87 2.87
N PRO A 174 19.47 1.09 3.21
CA PRO A 174 18.84 0.49 4.39
C PRO A 174 18.90 -1.04 4.36
N LEU A 175 19.33 -1.67 5.45
CA LEU A 175 19.60 -3.11 5.50
C LEU A 175 18.33 -3.96 5.27
N GLY A 176 17.14 -3.46 5.62
CA GLY A 176 15.87 -4.15 5.34
C GLY A 176 15.56 -4.33 3.84
N VAL A 177 16.21 -3.55 2.97
CA VAL A 177 16.14 -3.66 1.50
C VAL A 177 16.98 -4.84 0.99
N ILE A 178 17.94 -5.35 1.77
CA ILE A 178 18.73 -6.52 1.39
C ILE A 178 17.84 -7.77 1.41
N SER A 179 17.94 -8.57 0.35
CA SER A 179 17.22 -9.84 0.20
C SER A 179 18.12 -11.02 0.56
N ARG A 180 19.36 -11.04 0.06
CA ARG A 180 20.41 -12.01 0.42
C ARG A 180 21.81 -11.39 0.31
N VAL A 181 22.77 -12.03 0.98
CA VAL A 181 24.20 -11.66 1.01
C VAL A 181 25.01 -12.92 0.70
N GLU A 182 25.89 -12.87 -0.29
CA GLU A 182 26.66 -14.02 -0.79
C GLU A 182 28.16 -13.70 -0.83
N LYS A 183 29.01 -14.63 -0.35
CA LYS A 183 30.47 -14.49 -0.50
C LYS A 183 30.87 -14.89 -1.92
N ILE A 184 31.59 -14.02 -2.61
CA ILE A 184 32.15 -14.28 -3.94
C ILE A 184 33.68 -14.32 -3.87
N GLY A 185 34.29 -15.29 -4.56
CA GLY A 185 35.74 -15.32 -4.75
C GLY A 185 36.12 -14.45 -5.95
N ALA A 186 36.97 -13.46 -5.76
CA ALA A 186 37.43 -12.62 -6.85
C ALA A 186 38.60 -13.32 -7.58
N GLN A 187 38.32 -13.94 -8.73
CA GLN A 187 39.35 -14.50 -9.60
C GLN A 187 40.06 -13.36 -10.37
N SER A 188 40.88 -12.60 -9.63
CA SER A 188 41.76 -11.54 -10.14
C SER A 188 43.21 -11.99 -9.98
N HIS A 189 44.07 -11.73 -10.98
CA HIS A 189 45.44 -12.23 -10.99
C HIS A 189 46.28 -11.71 -9.80
N GLY A 190 46.79 -12.63 -8.97
CA GLY A 190 47.83 -12.36 -7.98
C GLY A 190 47.35 -12.01 -6.56
N ASP A 191 46.28 -11.21 -6.42
CA ASP A 191 45.82 -10.74 -5.12
C ASP A 191 44.72 -11.62 -4.50
N ASN A 192 44.93 -12.07 -3.25
CA ASN A 192 43.94 -12.73 -2.41
C ASN A 192 42.79 -11.77 -2.04
N SER A 193 41.87 -11.63 -2.99
CA SER A 193 40.75 -10.71 -2.96
C SER A 193 39.45 -11.46 -2.68
N CYS A 194 38.73 -11.02 -1.66
CA CYS A 194 37.44 -11.57 -1.26
C CYS A 194 36.34 -10.55 -1.53
N GLY A 195 35.15 -11.02 -1.91
CA GLY A 195 34.04 -10.13 -2.20
C GLY A 195 32.71 -10.57 -1.60
N ILE A 196 31.76 -9.65 -1.67
CA ILE A 196 30.37 -9.86 -1.27
C ILE A 196 29.48 -9.37 -2.41
N GLU A 197 28.56 -10.22 -2.86
CA GLU A 197 27.41 -9.81 -3.66
C GLU A 197 26.19 -9.65 -2.74
N ILE A 198 25.50 -8.52 -2.88
CA ILE A 198 24.32 -8.15 -2.09
C ILE A 198 23.17 -8.01 -3.09
N VAL A 199 22.13 -8.83 -2.97
CA VAL A 199 20.94 -8.75 -3.83
C VAL A 199 19.86 -8.00 -3.07
N CYS A 200 19.37 -6.91 -3.66
CA CYS A 200 18.43 -6.00 -3.03
C CYS A 200 16.99 -6.16 -3.58
N LYS A 201 16.01 -5.78 -2.77
CA LYS A 201 14.56 -5.81 -3.08
C LYS A 201 14.13 -4.67 -4.00
N ASP A 202 14.91 -3.60 -4.06
CA ASP A 202 14.74 -2.39 -4.87
C ASP A 202 15.28 -2.52 -6.31
N MET A 203 15.24 -3.74 -6.86
CA MET A 203 15.79 -4.12 -8.18
C MET A 203 17.32 -4.09 -8.32
N ARG A 204 18.09 -3.55 -7.37
CA ARG A 204 19.56 -3.45 -7.47
C ARG A 204 20.30 -4.75 -7.07
N ASN A 205 21.55 -4.88 -7.51
CA ASN A 205 22.59 -5.74 -6.92
C ASN A 205 23.80 -4.87 -6.60
N LEU A 206 24.46 -5.09 -5.47
CA LEU A 206 25.70 -4.39 -5.09
C LEU A 206 26.84 -5.40 -5.01
N ARG A 207 28.05 -5.01 -5.40
CA ARG A 207 29.25 -5.85 -5.31
C ARG A 207 30.36 -5.09 -4.60
N LEU A 208 30.89 -5.71 -3.55
CA LEU A 208 32.02 -5.21 -2.76
C LEU A 208 33.19 -6.18 -2.90
N ALA A 209 34.42 -5.66 -2.93
CA ALA A 209 35.66 -6.42 -2.87
C ALA A 209 36.62 -5.79 -1.86
N TYR A 210 37.40 -6.61 -1.17
CA TYR A 210 38.36 -6.22 -0.13
C TYR A 210 39.49 -7.25 -0.01
N LYS A 211 40.57 -6.89 0.69
CA LYS A 211 41.71 -7.80 0.89
C LYS A 211 41.35 -8.87 1.92
N GLN A 212 41.76 -10.12 1.69
CA GLN A 212 41.41 -11.24 2.58
C GLN A 212 41.89 -11.04 4.03
N GLU A 213 42.97 -10.28 4.24
CA GLU A 213 43.49 -9.91 5.57
C GLU A 213 42.57 -8.99 6.39
N GLU A 214 41.59 -8.34 5.77
CA GLU A 214 40.63 -7.49 6.49
C GLU A 214 39.38 -8.27 6.90
N GLN A 215 39.04 -9.32 6.15
CA GLN A 215 37.90 -10.18 6.46
C GLN A 215 38.05 -10.85 7.83
N SER A 216 39.27 -11.28 8.17
CA SER A 216 39.61 -11.87 9.47
C SER A 216 39.65 -10.87 10.63
N LYS A 217 39.74 -9.56 10.34
CA LYS A 217 39.83 -8.49 11.35
C LYS A 217 38.47 -7.88 11.71
N LEU A 218 37.57 -7.75 10.73
CA LEU A 218 36.37 -6.89 10.86
C LEU A 218 35.04 -7.59 10.54
N GLY A 219 35.03 -8.82 10.00
CA GLY A 219 33.82 -9.64 9.87
C GLY A 219 32.68 -8.96 9.11
N ILE A 220 32.97 -8.35 7.96
CA ILE A 220 32.02 -7.54 7.18
C ILE A 220 30.76 -8.34 6.85
N PHE A 221 30.94 -9.54 6.30
CA PHE A 221 29.84 -10.41 5.91
C PHE A 221 29.00 -10.82 7.12
N GLU A 222 29.65 -11.14 8.22
CA GLU A 222 29.03 -11.62 9.46
C GLU A 222 28.20 -10.50 10.11
N ASN A 223 28.72 -9.27 10.18
CA ASN A 223 27.98 -8.09 10.63
C ASN A 223 26.82 -7.74 9.69
N LEU A 224 27.05 -7.75 8.38
CA LEU A 224 26.04 -7.39 7.38
C LEU A 224 24.88 -8.40 7.38
N ASN A 225 25.18 -9.71 7.39
CA ASN A 225 24.19 -10.78 7.45
C ASN A 225 23.37 -10.71 8.75
N LYS A 226 24.03 -10.48 9.89
CA LYS A 226 23.38 -10.34 11.20
C LYS A 226 22.41 -9.17 11.28
N HIS A 227 22.78 -8.01 10.73
CA HIS A 227 22.01 -6.78 10.83
C HIS A 227 21.04 -6.53 9.65
N ALA A 228 21.22 -7.21 8.52
CA ALA A 228 20.20 -7.31 7.46
C ALA A 228 19.06 -8.27 7.80
N PHE A 229 19.35 -9.32 8.56
CA PHE A 229 18.36 -10.33 8.95
C PHE A 229 18.20 -10.44 10.47
N PRO A 230 17.84 -9.34 11.18
CA PRO A 230 17.77 -9.31 12.64
C PRO A 230 16.80 -10.37 13.20
N LEU A 231 15.65 -10.63 12.58
CA LEU A 231 14.70 -11.62 13.09
C LEU A 231 15.28 -13.05 13.05
N SER A 232 15.98 -13.41 11.97
CA SER A 232 16.71 -14.69 11.88
C SER A 232 17.89 -14.78 12.87
N ASN A 233 18.37 -13.63 13.37
CA ASN A 233 19.47 -13.52 14.33
C ASN A 233 19.00 -13.20 15.77
N GLY A 234 17.69 -13.34 16.06
CA GLY A 234 17.12 -13.09 17.40
C GLY A 234 17.15 -11.63 17.87
N GLN A 235 17.24 -10.68 16.94
CA GLN A 235 17.28 -9.23 17.18
C GLN A 235 15.98 -8.56 16.72
N ALA A 236 15.68 -7.39 17.28
CA ALA A 236 14.54 -6.56 16.86
C ALA A 236 14.83 -5.79 15.56
N LEU A 237 13.78 -5.44 14.81
CA LEU A 237 13.86 -4.54 13.65
C LEU A 237 14.18 -3.10 14.07
N PHE A 238 14.86 -2.34 13.20
CA PHE A 238 15.36 -1.00 13.53
C PHE A 238 14.26 0.00 13.96
N ALA A 239 13.04 -0.12 13.44
CA ALA A 239 11.89 0.69 13.84
C ALA A 239 11.66 0.77 15.36
N PHE A 240 12.04 -0.27 16.12
CA PHE A 240 11.93 -0.30 17.58
C PHE A 240 13.11 0.40 18.30
N SER A 241 14.24 0.61 17.62
CA SER A 241 15.41 1.36 18.11
C SER A 241 15.38 2.84 17.74
N TYR A 242 14.65 3.20 16.68
CA TYR A 242 14.52 4.55 16.13
C TYR A 242 13.79 5.52 17.09
N LYS A 243 14.37 6.71 17.28
CA LYS A 243 14.01 7.68 18.33
C LYS A 243 13.72 9.09 17.84
N GLU A 244 13.68 9.31 16.53
CA GLU A 244 13.36 10.62 15.95
C GLU A 244 11.94 11.07 16.35
N LYS A 245 11.74 12.39 16.37
CA LYS A 245 10.48 13.00 16.79
C LYS A 245 9.99 13.94 15.72
N PHE A 246 8.72 13.81 15.40
CA PHE A 246 8.05 14.55 14.34
C PHE A 246 6.85 15.32 14.91
N PRO A 247 6.45 16.45 14.31
CA PRO A 247 5.30 17.24 14.77
C PRO A 247 3.97 16.51 14.52
N ILE A 248 3.89 15.64 13.51
CA ILE A 248 2.70 14.87 13.15
C ILE A 248 2.88 13.43 13.63
N ASN A 249 1.90 12.94 14.40
CA ASN A 249 1.84 11.54 14.79
C ASN A 249 1.13 10.72 13.69
N GLY A 250 1.90 10.04 12.84
CA GLY A 250 1.36 9.25 11.74
C GLY A 250 0.38 8.15 12.17
N TRP A 251 0.50 7.62 13.40
CA TRP A 251 -0.43 6.65 14.00
C TRP A 251 -1.83 7.21 14.31
N LYS A 252 -2.13 8.45 13.89
CA LYS A 252 -3.43 9.12 14.00
C LYS A 252 -4.01 9.57 12.65
N VAL A 253 -3.47 9.10 11.53
CA VAL A 253 -4.08 9.33 10.20
C VAL A 253 -5.45 8.69 10.07
N TYR A 254 -5.55 7.42 10.50
CA TYR A 254 -6.73 6.58 10.36
C TYR A 254 -7.41 6.38 11.71
N ASP A 255 -8.72 6.61 11.73
CA ASP A 255 -9.63 6.17 12.77
C ASP A 255 -10.82 5.49 12.04
N PRO A 256 -11.05 4.18 12.24
CA PRO A 256 -12.07 3.45 11.48
C PRO A 256 -13.47 4.07 11.59
N VAL A 257 -13.84 4.56 12.78
CA VAL A 257 -15.16 5.16 13.01
C VAL A 257 -15.31 6.48 12.27
N SER A 258 -14.27 7.31 12.21
CA SER A 258 -14.27 8.58 11.48
C SER A 258 -14.28 8.38 9.96
N GLU A 259 -13.58 7.36 9.45
CA GLU A 259 -13.61 7.03 8.02
C GLU A 259 -14.97 6.46 7.58
N TYR A 260 -15.57 5.53 8.35
CA TYR A 260 -16.94 5.09 8.05
C TYR A 260 -17.96 6.24 8.16
N LYS A 261 -17.81 7.17 9.13
CA LYS A 261 -18.65 8.37 9.20
C LYS A 261 -18.49 9.30 7.99
N ARG A 262 -17.29 9.44 7.43
CA ARG A 262 -17.05 10.19 6.18
C ARG A 262 -17.87 9.61 5.02
N GLN A 263 -18.05 8.29 5.00
CA GLN A 263 -18.89 7.57 4.03
C GLN A 263 -20.39 7.54 4.40
N GLY A 264 -20.83 8.29 5.43
CA GLY A 264 -22.23 8.35 5.85
C GLY A 264 -22.71 7.17 6.71
N LEU A 265 -21.79 6.43 7.36
CA LEU A 265 -22.11 5.23 8.14
C LEU A 265 -21.97 5.45 9.66
N PRO A 266 -22.75 4.76 10.51
CA PRO A 266 -23.81 3.81 10.15
C PRO A 266 -25.06 4.52 9.59
N ASN A 267 -25.84 3.79 8.80
CA ASN A 267 -27.15 4.22 8.29
C ASN A 267 -28.21 3.14 8.55
N GLU A 268 -29.39 3.26 7.95
CA GLU A 268 -30.48 2.29 8.16
C GLU A 268 -30.08 0.87 7.72
N SER A 269 -29.44 0.74 6.55
CA SER A 269 -29.03 -0.55 5.97
C SER A 269 -27.75 -1.13 6.57
N TRP A 270 -26.83 -0.31 7.10
CA TRP A 270 -25.48 -0.73 7.50
C TRP A 270 -25.07 -0.26 8.90
N LYS A 271 -24.62 -1.20 9.75
CA LYS A 271 -24.15 -0.95 11.12
C LYS A 271 -22.64 -1.14 11.28
N ILE A 272 -22.04 -0.31 12.14
CA ILE A 272 -20.68 -0.51 12.64
C ILE A 272 -20.74 -1.56 13.76
N SER A 273 -20.22 -2.77 13.49
CA SER A 273 -20.18 -3.87 14.46
C SER A 273 -18.87 -3.91 15.26
N LYS A 274 -18.98 -4.37 16.51
CA LYS A 274 -17.86 -4.62 17.44
C LYS A 274 -17.63 -6.12 17.72
N ILE A 275 -18.27 -7.01 16.95
CA ILE A 275 -18.15 -8.48 17.11
C ILE A 275 -16.69 -8.96 17.04
N ASN A 276 -15.82 -8.25 16.30
CA ASN A 276 -14.40 -8.57 16.17
C ASN A 276 -13.48 -7.75 17.10
N SER A 277 -14.01 -7.05 18.11
CA SER A 277 -13.22 -6.08 18.90
C SER A 277 -12.09 -6.68 19.75
N ASN A 278 -12.12 -7.99 19.99
CA ASN A 278 -11.07 -8.81 20.60
C ASN A 278 -10.31 -9.70 19.58
N TYR A 279 -10.67 -9.59 18.29
CA TYR A 279 -10.15 -10.38 17.17
C TYR A 279 -10.43 -11.90 17.24
N GLU A 280 -11.43 -12.34 18.01
CA GLU A 280 -11.83 -13.76 18.10
C GLU A 280 -12.74 -14.20 16.94
N PHE A 281 -13.49 -13.27 16.33
CA PHE A 281 -14.37 -13.56 15.20
C PHE A 281 -13.59 -13.75 13.89
N CYS A 282 -12.57 -12.92 13.64
CA CYS A 282 -11.59 -13.07 12.56
C CYS A 282 -10.29 -12.33 12.90
N ASP A 283 -9.23 -13.10 13.17
CA ASP A 283 -7.92 -12.63 13.64
C ASP A 283 -7.12 -11.78 12.63
N THR A 284 -7.52 -11.81 11.36
CA THR A 284 -6.91 -11.07 10.25
C THR A 284 -7.78 -9.93 9.71
N TYR A 285 -8.92 -9.65 10.35
CA TYR A 285 -9.77 -8.48 10.08
C TYR A 285 -9.57 -7.40 11.16
N PRO A 286 -9.99 -6.14 10.88
CA PRO A 286 -9.95 -5.07 11.87
C PRO A 286 -10.89 -5.34 13.04
N ALA A 287 -10.62 -4.71 14.18
CA ALA A 287 -11.44 -4.76 15.40
C ALA A 287 -12.88 -4.23 15.19
N ILE A 288 -13.07 -3.41 14.15
CA ILE A 288 -14.34 -2.78 13.78
C ILE A 288 -14.64 -3.08 12.31
N ILE A 289 -15.78 -3.73 12.06
CA ILE A 289 -16.26 -4.09 10.72
C ILE A 289 -17.66 -3.55 10.47
N VAL A 290 -17.98 -3.21 9.23
CA VAL A 290 -19.32 -2.76 8.83
C VAL A 290 -20.06 -3.87 8.09
N VAL A 291 -21.25 -4.19 8.57
CA VAL A 291 -22.12 -5.31 8.14
C VAL A 291 -23.57 -4.81 8.01
N PRO A 292 -24.47 -5.50 7.29
CA PRO A 292 -25.87 -5.06 7.19
C PRO A 292 -26.58 -5.06 8.56
N THR A 293 -27.41 -4.06 8.81
CA THR A 293 -28.04 -3.80 10.12
C THR A 293 -28.88 -4.98 10.63
N SER A 294 -29.66 -5.58 9.72
CA SER A 294 -30.63 -6.65 9.99
C SER A 294 -30.02 -8.03 10.29
N VAL A 295 -28.72 -8.22 10.04
CA VAL A 295 -28.03 -9.50 10.26
C VAL A 295 -27.75 -9.70 11.75
N LYS A 296 -28.04 -10.90 12.27
CA LYS A 296 -27.73 -11.27 13.66
C LYS A 296 -26.33 -11.86 13.78
N ASP A 297 -25.69 -11.64 14.92
CA ASP A 297 -24.32 -12.10 15.18
C ASP A 297 -24.20 -13.64 15.16
N ASP A 298 -25.27 -14.37 15.53
CA ASP A 298 -25.39 -15.83 15.38
C ASP A 298 -25.36 -16.29 13.91
N ASP A 299 -26.07 -15.57 13.02
CA ASP A 299 -26.07 -15.88 11.59
C ASP A 299 -24.70 -15.51 11.00
N LEU A 300 -24.15 -14.34 11.36
CA LEU A 300 -22.84 -13.86 10.92
C LEU A 300 -21.69 -14.81 11.35
N SER A 301 -21.82 -15.49 12.50
CA SER A 301 -20.86 -16.50 12.96
C SER A 301 -20.87 -17.76 12.09
N LYS A 302 -22.02 -18.13 11.51
CA LYS A 302 -22.11 -19.23 10.53
C LYS A 302 -21.54 -18.82 9.17
N VAL A 303 -21.75 -17.56 8.75
CA VAL A 303 -21.09 -16.97 7.57
C VAL A 303 -19.57 -17.03 7.75
N ALA A 304 -19.05 -16.71 8.94
CA ALA A 304 -17.62 -16.85 9.25
C ALA A 304 -17.14 -18.30 9.17
N ALA A 305 -17.92 -19.27 9.66
CA ALA A 305 -17.60 -20.69 9.53
C ALA A 305 -17.63 -21.20 8.07
N PHE A 306 -18.32 -20.51 7.16
CA PHE A 306 -18.37 -20.85 5.72
C PHE A 306 -17.41 -20.04 4.85
N ARG A 307 -16.78 -18.98 5.36
CA ARG A 307 -15.80 -18.15 4.64
C ARG A 307 -14.39 -18.47 5.09
N ALA A 308 -13.48 -18.67 4.14
CA ALA A 308 -12.11 -19.07 4.48
C ALA A 308 -11.45 -18.10 5.49
N LYS A 309 -10.96 -18.64 6.62
CA LYS A 309 -10.34 -17.87 7.72
C LYS A 309 -11.28 -16.86 8.42
N GLY A 310 -12.60 -17.08 8.37
CA GLY A 310 -13.59 -16.20 9.02
C GLY A 310 -13.80 -14.84 8.32
N ARG A 311 -13.22 -14.64 7.13
CA ARG A 311 -13.18 -13.35 6.42
C ARG A 311 -14.48 -13.12 5.64
N VAL A 312 -15.57 -12.89 6.39
CA VAL A 312 -16.93 -12.63 5.87
C VAL A 312 -17.00 -11.39 4.98
N PRO A 313 -18.01 -11.25 4.11
CA PRO A 313 -18.20 -10.02 3.33
C PRO A 313 -18.49 -8.83 4.24
N VAL A 314 -17.62 -7.83 4.23
CA VAL A 314 -17.79 -6.59 5.00
C VAL A 314 -17.63 -5.38 4.09
N LEU A 315 -18.30 -4.29 4.44
CA LEU A 315 -18.26 -3.05 3.65
C LEU A 315 -16.85 -2.44 3.65
N SER A 316 -16.38 -2.14 2.45
CA SER A 316 -15.15 -1.41 2.18
C SER A 316 -15.46 0.03 1.73
N TRP A 317 -16.47 0.22 0.89
CA TRP A 317 -16.94 1.54 0.45
C TRP A 317 -18.44 1.56 0.13
N ILE A 318 -19.06 2.74 0.17
CA ILE A 318 -20.45 2.97 -0.23
C ILE A 318 -20.57 4.27 -1.04
N HIS A 319 -21.30 4.20 -2.16
CA HIS A 319 -21.56 5.36 -3.01
C HIS A 319 -22.50 6.34 -2.30
N PRO A 320 -22.13 7.63 -2.15
CA PRO A 320 -22.90 8.60 -1.36
C PRO A 320 -24.34 8.85 -1.87
N GLU A 321 -24.64 8.56 -3.13
CA GLU A 321 -25.94 8.82 -3.75
C GLU A 321 -26.74 7.52 -3.94
N SER A 322 -26.21 6.55 -4.69
CA SER A 322 -26.95 5.31 -5.00
C SER A 322 -26.99 4.27 -3.88
N GLN A 323 -26.19 4.43 -2.82
CA GLN A 323 -25.94 3.43 -1.77
C GLN A 323 -25.36 2.09 -2.29
N ALA A 324 -24.87 2.05 -3.53
CA ALA A 324 -24.16 0.88 -4.06
C ALA A 324 -22.82 0.67 -3.31
N THR A 325 -22.57 -0.54 -2.84
CA THR A 325 -21.43 -0.84 -1.95
C THR A 325 -20.36 -1.70 -2.59
N ILE A 326 -19.09 -1.42 -2.29
CA ILE A 326 -18.00 -2.38 -2.43
C ILE A 326 -17.87 -3.13 -1.09
N THR A 327 -18.10 -4.43 -1.12
CA THR A 327 -17.83 -5.33 0.01
C THR A 327 -16.65 -6.27 -0.31
N ARG A 328 -15.95 -6.77 0.72
CA ARG A 328 -14.80 -7.67 0.55
C ARG A 328 -14.82 -8.88 1.48
N CYS A 329 -14.38 -10.03 0.96
CA CYS A 329 -14.29 -11.30 1.69
C CYS A 329 -13.16 -12.20 1.18
N SER A 330 -13.03 -13.38 1.80
CA SER A 330 -12.41 -14.57 1.20
C SER A 330 -13.44 -15.45 0.47
N GLN A 331 -12.95 -16.49 -0.19
CA GLN A 331 -13.78 -17.48 -0.86
C GLN A 331 -14.74 -18.23 0.11
N PRO A 332 -15.89 -18.70 -0.37
CA PRO A 332 -16.73 -19.65 0.36
C PRO A 332 -16.11 -21.06 0.41
N LEU A 333 -16.48 -21.84 1.41
CA LEU A 333 -15.99 -23.21 1.67
C LEU A 333 -16.92 -24.29 1.11
N VAL A 334 -17.25 -24.14 -0.18
CA VAL A 334 -18.16 -25.01 -0.95
C VAL A 334 -17.63 -26.44 -1.06
N GLY A 335 -16.34 -26.58 -1.35
CA GLY A 335 -15.65 -27.86 -1.52
C GLY A 335 -16.08 -28.68 -2.75
N PRO A 336 -15.54 -29.90 -2.91
CA PRO A 336 -15.90 -30.81 -4.00
C PRO A 336 -17.29 -31.44 -3.85
N SER A 337 -18.02 -31.13 -2.76
CA SER A 337 -19.34 -31.68 -2.44
C SER A 337 -20.46 -30.64 -2.57
N ASP A 338 -20.18 -29.49 -3.20
CA ASP A 338 -21.13 -28.39 -3.40
C ASP A 338 -21.90 -27.98 -2.13
N LYS A 339 -21.17 -27.82 -1.03
CA LYS A 339 -21.71 -27.39 0.26
C LYS A 339 -22.30 -25.99 0.14
N ARG A 340 -23.44 -25.80 0.78
CA ARG A 340 -24.21 -24.56 0.84
C ARG A 340 -24.34 -24.05 2.27
N CYS A 341 -24.42 -22.74 2.44
CA CYS A 341 -24.69 -22.09 3.72
C CYS A 341 -25.84 -21.11 3.53
N LYS A 342 -27.02 -21.46 4.07
CA LYS A 342 -28.24 -20.65 3.94
C LYS A 342 -28.05 -19.25 4.52
N GLU A 343 -27.24 -19.12 5.55
CA GLU A 343 -26.91 -17.85 6.18
C GLU A 343 -25.95 -17.01 5.34
N ASP A 344 -25.01 -17.59 4.58
CA ASP A 344 -24.17 -16.85 3.63
C ASP A 344 -24.97 -16.41 2.39
N GLU A 345 -25.83 -17.29 1.87
CA GLU A 345 -26.78 -16.99 0.78
C GLU A 345 -27.71 -15.82 1.17
N LYS A 346 -28.33 -15.90 2.37
CA LYS A 346 -29.14 -14.83 2.96
C LYS A 346 -28.32 -13.56 3.21
N TYR A 347 -27.06 -13.69 3.60
CA TYR A 347 -26.20 -12.54 3.90
C TYR A 347 -25.83 -11.76 2.64
N LEU A 348 -25.48 -12.45 1.54
CA LEU A 348 -25.27 -11.80 0.24
C LEU A 348 -26.58 -11.20 -0.31
N GLN A 349 -27.72 -11.88 -0.18
CA GLN A 349 -29.03 -11.31 -0.48
C GLN A 349 -29.28 -10.01 0.32
N THR A 350 -28.94 -9.98 1.62
CA THR A 350 -29.10 -8.78 2.46
C THR A 350 -28.17 -7.63 2.03
N ILE A 351 -26.98 -7.91 1.50
CA ILE A 351 -26.07 -6.90 0.91
C ILE A 351 -26.64 -6.30 -0.38
N MET A 352 -27.39 -7.10 -1.14
CA MET A 352 -28.10 -6.64 -2.33
C MET A 352 -29.34 -5.80 -1.94
N ASP A 353 -30.17 -6.31 -1.04
CA ASP A 353 -31.38 -5.63 -0.54
C ASP A 353 -31.07 -4.27 0.13
N ALA A 354 -29.84 -4.08 0.62
CA ALA A 354 -29.35 -2.81 1.16
C ALA A 354 -29.19 -1.69 0.10
N ASN A 355 -29.25 -2.01 -1.20
CA ASN A 355 -29.17 -1.07 -2.32
C ASN A 355 -30.48 -1.11 -3.14
N ALA A 356 -31.34 -0.12 -2.93
CA ALA A 356 -32.63 -0.01 -3.60
C ALA A 356 -32.57 0.28 -5.13
N GLN A 357 -31.38 0.51 -5.71
CA GLN A 357 -31.21 0.82 -7.13
C GLN A 357 -30.99 -0.42 -8.00
N SER A 358 -30.70 -1.60 -7.42
CA SER A 358 -30.39 -2.81 -8.20
C SER A 358 -31.00 -4.08 -7.61
N HIS A 359 -31.44 -4.98 -8.48
CA HIS A 359 -31.97 -6.31 -8.14
C HIS A 359 -30.93 -7.42 -8.40
N LYS A 360 -29.65 -7.05 -8.53
CA LYS A 360 -28.51 -7.96 -8.73
C LYS A 360 -27.35 -7.60 -7.80
N LEU A 361 -26.50 -8.57 -7.53
CA LEU A 361 -25.21 -8.42 -6.87
C LEU A 361 -24.10 -8.92 -7.81
N ILE A 362 -23.03 -8.15 -8.04
CA ILE A 362 -21.91 -8.64 -8.86
C ILE A 362 -20.81 -9.18 -7.95
N ILE A 363 -20.41 -10.44 -8.12
CA ILE A 363 -19.32 -11.06 -7.38
C ILE A 363 -18.09 -11.07 -8.28
N PHE A 364 -17.06 -10.33 -7.91
CA PHE A 364 -15.77 -10.29 -8.59
C PHE A 364 -14.77 -11.20 -7.86
N ASP A 365 -14.56 -12.39 -8.40
CA ASP A 365 -13.44 -13.25 -7.99
C ASP A 365 -12.18 -12.82 -8.75
N ALA A 366 -11.17 -12.37 -8.01
CA ALA A 366 -9.91 -11.95 -8.61
C ALA A 366 -9.14 -13.09 -9.29
N ARG A 367 -9.51 -14.36 -9.05
CA ARG A 367 -8.78 -15.53 -9.55
C ARG A 367 -9.04 -15.78 -11.04
N GLN A 368 -8.16 -16.63 -11.58
CA GLN A 368 -8.44 -17.42 -12.77
C GLN A 368 -9.48 -18.49 -12.46
N ASN A 369 -10.44 -18.72 -13.35
CA ASN A 369 -11.50 -19.71 -13.20
C ASN A 369 -10.94 -21.12 -12.84
N SER A 370 -9.93 -21.59 -13.57
CA SER A 370 -9.26 -22.88 -13.32
C SER A 370 -8.56 -22.95 -11.94
N VAL A 371 -8.10 -21.81 -11.42
CA VAL A 371 -7.55 -21.70 -10.06
C VAL A 371 -8.68 -21.72 -9.03
N ALA A 372 -9.85 -21.15 -9.32
CA ALA A 372 -11.03 -21.23 -8.46
C ALA A 372 -11.55 -22.69 -8.34
N ASP A 373 -11.62 -23.44 -9.45
CA ASP A 373 -11.90 -24.89 -9.44
C ASP A 373 -10.86 -25.68 -8.64
N THR A 374 -9.58 -25.34 -8.81
CA THR A 374 -8.48 -25.95 -8.03
C THR A 374 -8.56 -25.61 -6.53
N ASN A 375 -9.26 -24.53 -6.14
CA ASN A 375 -9.60 -24.28 -4.74
C ASN A 375 -10.87 -25.06 -4.32
N LYS A 376 -11.87 -25.19 -5.20
CA LYS A 376 -13.10 -25.96 -4.96
C LYS A 376 -12.76 -27.41 -4.59
N THR A 377 -11.90 -28.08 -5.35
CA THR A 377 -11.44 -29.45 -5.03
C THR A 377 -10.72 -29.56 -3.68
N LYS A 378 -10.12 -28.47 -3.19
CA LYS A 378 -9.40 -28.38 -1.91
C LYS A 378 -10.25 -27.87 -0.73
N GLY A 379 -11.57 -27.76 -0.88
CA GLY A 379 -12.48 -27.33 0.19
C GLY A 379 -12.84 -25.84 0.18
N GLY A 380 -12.23 -25.04 -0.69
CA GLY A 380 -12.67 -23.67 -0.99
C GLY A 380 -13.76 -23.68 -2.07
N GLY A 381 -13.77 -22.69 -2.96
CA GLY A 381 -14.70 -22.65 -4.09
C GLY A 381 -15.13 -21.24 -4.45
N TYR A 382 -16.31 -21.11 -5.03
CA TYR A 382 -16.92 -19.86 -5.47
C TYR A 382 -18.45 -20.00 -5.48
N GLU A 383 -19.14 -18.87 -5.47
CA GLU A 383 -20.59 -18.75 -5.44
C GLU A 383 -21.22 -19.20 -6.77
N SER A 384 -22.05 -20.26 -6.74
CA SER A 384 -22.74 -20.76 -7.93
C SER A 384 -24.10 -20.08 -8.13
N GLU A 385 -24.49 -19.86 -9.39
CA GLU A 385 -25.80 -19.28 -9.77
C GLU A 385 -26.99 -20.07 -9.17
N SER A 386 -26.84 -21.39 -8.99
CA SER A 386 -27.87 -22.26 -8.39
C SER A 386 -27.98 -22.16 -6.85
N ALA A 387 -26.98 -21.57 -6.19
CA ALA A 387 -27.02 -21.23 -4.77
C ALA A 387 -27.33 -19.75 -4.52
N TYR A 388 -26.86 -18.87 -5.41
CA TYR A 388 -26.97 -17.41 -5.30
C TYR A 388 -27.67 -16.84 -6.54
N PRO A 389 -28.99 -17.04 -6.72
CA PRO A 389 -29.69 -16.79 -8.00
C PRO A 389 -29.75 -15.32 -8.43
N ASN A 390 -29.52 -14.37 -7.51
CA ASN A 390 -29.46 -12.94 -7.82
C ASN A 390 -28.02 -12.42 -7.95
N ALA A 391 -27.01 -13.31 -7.90
CA ALA A 391 -25.60 -12.96 -8.00
C ALA A 391 -25.00 -13.32 -9.36
N GLU A 392 -24.24 -12.41 -9.95
CA GLU A 392 -23.51 -12.57 -11.21
C GLU A 392 -22.01 -12.72 -10.90
N LEU A 393 -21.45 -13.92 -11.08
CA LEU A 393 -20.04 -14.19 -10.80
C LEU A 393 -19.15 -13.86 -12.00
N VAL A 394 -18.11 -13.05 -11.78
CA VAL A 394 -17.15 -12.62 -12.79
C VAL A 394 -15.73 -12.94 -12.31
N PHE A 395 -15.04 -13.82 -13.04
CA PHE A 395 -13.61 -14.06 -12.87
C PHE A 395 -12.79 -12.93 -13.53
N LEU A 396 -11.76 -12.44 -12.84
CA LEU A 396 -10.87 -11.38 -13.33
C LEU A 396 -9.52 -11.92 -13.85
N GLU A 397 -9.28 -13.23 -13.74
CA GLU A 397 -8.10 -13.92 -14.28
C GLU A 397 -6.73 -13.47 -13.71
N ILE A 398 -6.71 -12.71 -12.61
CA ILE A 398 -5.46 -12.22 -12.01
C ILE A 398 -4.74 -13.39 -11.34
N HIS A 399 -3.47 -13.59 -11.74
CA HIS A 399 -2.65 -14.74 -11.35
C HIS A 399 -2.24 -14.71 -9.87
N ASN A 400 -1.62 -15.79 -9.38
CA ASN A 400 -1.24 -15.94 -7.96
C ASN A 400 0.11 -15.30 -7.60
N ILE A 401 0.40 -15.22 -6.29
CA ILE A 401 1.58 -14.56 -5.72
C ILE A 401 2.93 -15.05 -6.27
N HIS A 402 3.03 -16.32 -6.70
CA HIS A 402 4.28 -16.88 -7.23
C HIS A 402 4.56 -16.37 -8.64
N VAL A 403 3.51 -16.21 -9.46
CA VAL A 403 3.60 -15.65 -10.82
C VAL A 403 4.01 -14.16 -10.74
N MET A 404 3.45 -13.40 -9.78
CA MET A 404 3.82 -11.99 -9.59
C MET A 404 5.30 -11.84 -9.13
N ARG A 405 5.82 -12.76 -8.31
CA ARG A 405 7.25 -12.81 -7.95
C ARG A 405 8.12 -13.10 -9.17
N GLU A 406 7.76 -14.11 -9.97
CA GLU A 406 8.52 -14.51 -11.16
C GLU A 406 8.54 -13.41 -12.23
N SER A 407 7.43 -12.71 -12.41
CA SER A 407 7.33 -11.54 -13.30
C SER A 407 8.30 -10.43 -12.90
N LEU A 408 8.36 -10.08 -11.61
CA LEU A 408 9.32 -9.09 -11.11
C LEU A 408 10.78 -9.56 -11.22
N ARG A 409 11.04 -10.86 -10.98
CA ARG A 409 12.38 -11.45 -11.14
C ARG A 409 12.90 -11.24 -12.57
N LYS A 410 12.09 -11.55 -13.58
CA LYS A 410 12.40 -11.31 -14.99
C LYS A 410 12.59 -9.81 -15.28
N LEU A 411 11.73 -8.94 -14.76
CA LEU A 411 11.85 -7.49 -14.95
C LEU A 411 13.17 -6.95 -14.38
N LYS A 412 13.61 -7.46 -13.22
CA LYS A 412 14.89 -7.09 -12.61
C LYS A 412 16.08 -7.43 -13.52
N GLU A 413 16.04 -8.60 -14.17
CA GLU A 413 17.13 -9.11 -15.01
C GLU A 413 17.30 -8.36 -16.34
N ILE A 414 16.26 -7.69 -16.84
CA ILE A 414 16.33 -6.90 -18.09
C ILE A 414 16.55 -5.40 -17.86
N VAL A 415 16.36 -4.92 -16.61
CA VAL A 415 16.52 -3.50 -16.23
C VAL A 415 17.87 -3.24 -15.55
N TYR A 416 18.40 -4.19 -14.77
CA TYR A 416 19.61 -3.97 -13.97
C TYR A 416 20.67 -5.06 -14.21
N PRO A 417 21.95 -4.70 -14.49
CA PRO A 417 22.50 -3.34 -14.46
C PRO A 417 22.40 -2.56 -15.79
N SER A 418 22.09 -3.22 -16.91
CA SER A 418 22.17 -2.61 -18.25
C SER A 418 21.05 -3.11 -19.15
N ILE A 419 20.40 -2.19 -19.85
CA ILE A 419 19.28 -2.48 -20.75
C ILE A 419 19.80 -2.90 -22.15
N ASP A 420 19.25 -3.98 -22.70
CA ASP A 420 19.39 -4.33 -24.12
C ASP A 420 18.37 -3.52 -24.94
N GLU A 421 18.77 -2.32 -25.35
CA GLU A 421 17.94 -1.39 -26.15
C GLU A 421 17.41 -2.04 -27.43
N ALA A 422 18.18 -2.93 -28.06
CA ALA A 422 17.81 -3.58 -29.32
C ALA A 422 16.68 -4.61 -29.17
N ARG A 423 16.42 -5.07 -27.94
CA ARG A 423 15.35 -6.05 -27.61
C ARG A 423 14.41 -5.57 -26.51
N TRP A 424 14.52 -4.32 -26.07
CA TRP A 424 13.84 -3.77 -24.89
C TRP A 424 12.36 -4.15 -24.83
N LEU A 425 11.59 -3.86 -25.89
CA LEU A 425 10.15 -4.14 -25.93
C LEU A 425 9.82 -5.64 -25.80
N SER A 426 10.52 -6.51 -26.53
CA SER A 426 10.35 -7.98 -26.43
C SER A 426 10.81 -8.55 -25.08
N ASN A 427 11.84 -7.94 -24.48
CA ASN A 427 12.33 -8.33 -23.16
C ASN A 427 11.29 -7.97 -22.09
N VAL A 428 10.74 -6.75 -22.13
CA VAL A 428 9.66 -6.28 -21.24
C VAL A 428 8.39 -7.12 -21.38
N ASP A 429 7.97 -7.43 -22.61
CA ASP A 429 6.81 -8.29 -22.87
C ASP A 429 6.98 -9.68 -22.24
N GLY A 430 8.15 -10.30 -22.40
CA GLY A 430 8.49 -11.59 -21.79
C GLY A 430 8.50 -11.63 -20.24
N THR A 431 8.46 -10.47 -19.57
CA THR A 431 8.24 -10.38 -18.10
C THR A 431 6.77 -10.56 -17.70
N HIS A 432 5.84 -10.26 -18.61
CA HIS A 432 4.39 -10.08 -18.35
C HIS A 432 4.04 -9.03 -17.27
N TRP A 433 4.97 -8.21 -16.80
CA TRP A 433 4.71 -7.28 -15.68
C TRP A 433 3.62 -6.27 -16.04
N LEU A 434 3.76 -5.59 -17.18
CA LEU A 434 2.77 -4.63 -17.68
C LEU A 434 1.43 -5.30 -18.03
N GLU A 435 1.44 -6.59 -18.40
CA GLU A 435 0.22 -7.37 -18.58
C GLU A 435 -0.54 -7.52 -17.25
N TYR A 436 0.15 -7.89 -16.16
CA TYR A 436 -0.48 -8.04 -14.85
C TYR A 436 -0.93 -6.71 -14.24
N ILE A 437 -0.18 -5.62 -14.47
CA ILE A 437 -0.62 -4.25 -14.12
C ILE A 437 -1.91 -3.87 -14.90
N ARG A 438 -1.95 -4.13 -16.21
CA ARG A 438 -3.15 -3.94 -17.04
C ARG A 438 -4.34 -4.78 -16.54
N MET A 439 -4.13 -6.03 -16.13
CA MET A 439 -5.20 -6.89 -15.59
C MET A 439 -5.76 -6.36 -14.25
N LEU A 440 -4.89 -5.88 -13.36
CA LEU A 440 -5.31 -5.27 -12.09
C LEU A 440 -6.14 -3.99 -12.31
N LEU A 441 -5.67 -3.10 -13.18
CA LEU A 441 -6.39 -1.87 -13.53
C LEU A 441 -7.72 -2.16 -14.24
N ALA A 442 -7.76 -3.09 -15.19
CA ALA A 442 -8.99 -3.50 -15.86
C ALA A 442 -10.00 -4.15 -14.90
N GLY A 443 -9.54 -4.93 -13.93
CA GLY A 443 -10.38 -5.48 -12.86
C GLY A 443 -10.96 -4.39 -11.95
N ALA A 444 -10.13 -3.43 -11.53
CA ALA A 444 -10.57 -2.29 -10.73
C ALA A 444 -11.56 -1.39 -11.47
N VAL A 445 -11.36 -1.13 -12.77
CA VAL A 445 -12.31 -0.39 -13.60
C VAL A 445 -13.64 -1.12 -13.75
N ARG A 446 -13.66 -2.45 -13.92
CA ARG A 446 -14.92 -3.23 -13.94
C ARG A 446 -15.69 -3.13 -12.62
N ILE A 447 -14.98 -3.08 -11.49
CA ILE A 447 -15.58 -2.87 -10.16
C ILE A 447 -16.14 -1.44 -10.06
N ALA A 448 -15.37 -0.43 -10.47
CA ALA A 448 -15.79 0.96 -10.43
C ALA A 448 -17.00 1.24 -11.36
N ASP A 449 -17.02 0.67 -12.56
CA ASP A 449 -18.11 0.84 -13.53
C ASP A 449 -19.44 0.23 -13.04
N LYS A 450 -19.42 -0.96 -12.44
CA LYS A 450 -20.65 -1.54 -11.87
C LYS A 450 -21.23 -0.70 -10.72
N ILE A 451 -20.38 0.02 -9.99
CA ILE A 451 -20.77 0.93 -8.89
C ILE A 451 -21.24 2.30 -9.43
N GLU A 452 -20.49 2.93 -10.33
CA GLU A 452 -20.77 4.30 -10.82
C GLU A 452 -21.74 4.32 -12.01
N SER A 453 -21.53 3.49 -13.04
CA SER A 453 -22.44 3.42 -14.19
C SER A 453 -23.64 2.51 -13.89
N GLY A 454 -23.36 1.33 -13.31
CA GLY A 454 -24.37 0.29 -13.06
C GLY A 454 -25.17 0.46 -11.76
N LYS A 455 -24.80 1.41 -10.89
CA LYS A 455 -25.38 1.67 -9.55
C LYS A 455 -25.64 0.39 -8.72
N THR A 456 -24.84 -0.65 -8.93
CA THR A 456 -25.05 -2.01 -8.43
C THR A 456 -23.97 -2.38 -7.41
N SER A 457 -24.38 -2.98 -6.29
CA SER A 457 -23.45 -3.42 -5.24
C SER A 457 -22.59 -4.60 -5.68
N VAL A 458 -21.39 -4.69 -5.13
CA VAL A 458 -20.39 -5.70 -5.52
C VAL A 458 -19.73 -6.38 -4.32
N VAL A 459 -19.32 -7.63 -4.52
CA VAL A 459 -18.51 -8.42 -3.59
C VAL A 459 -17.17 -8.72 -4.25
N VAL A 460 -16.05 -8.32 -3.64
CA VAL A 460 -14.71 -8.55 -4.19
C VAL A 460 -13.97 -9.56 -3.32
N HIS A 461 -13.51 -10.66 -3.91
CA HIS A 461 -12.77 -11.69 -3.19
C HIS A 461 -11.66 -12.34 -4.03
N CYS A 462 -10.97 -13.29 -3.43
CA CYS A 462 -10.10 -14.26 -4.08
C CYS A 462 -10.04 -15.48 -3.14
N SER A 463 -8.96 -16.28 -3.15
CA SER A 463 -8.79 -17.36 -2.16
C SER A 463 -8.85 -16.85 -0.71
N ASP A 464 -8.06 -15.84 -0.37
CA ASP A 464 -7.85 -15.42 1.04
C ASP A 464 -8.37 -14.00 1.38
N GLY A 465 -8.72 -13.18 0.39
CA GLY A 465 -9.26 -11.84 0.65
C GLY A 465 -8.25 -10.79 1.16
N TRP A 466 -6.94 -11.04 1.08
CA TRP A 466 -5.88 -10.12 1.56
C TRP A 466 -4.81 -9.72 0.53
N ASP A 467 -4.72 -10.37 -0.64
CA ASP A 467 -3.77 -10.02 -1.70
C ASP A 467 -4.49 -9.23 -2.80
N ARG A 468 -4.86 -9.90 -3.91
CA ARG A 468 -5.61 -9.32 -5.05
C ARG A 468 -6.87 -8.55 -4.65
N THR A 469 -7.55 -8.97 -3.59
CA THR A 469 -8.72 -8.27 -3.06
C THR A 469 -8.36 -6.88 -2.53
N ALA A 470 -7.23 -6.71 -1.83
CA ALA A 470 -6.78 -5.40 -1.37
C ALA A 470 -6.31 -4.51 -2.54
N GLN A 471 -5.67 -5.09 -3.56
CA GLN A 471 -5.34 -4.39 -4.82
C GLN A 471 -6.63 -3.84 -5.47
N LEU A 472 -7.61 -4.70 -5.70
CA LEU A 472 -8.85 -4.36 -6.41
C LEU A 472 -9.74 -3.36 -5.67
N THR A 473 -9.99 -3.54 -4.35
CA THR A 473 -10.81 -2.59 -3.59
C THR A 473 -10.14 -1.23 -3.51
N SER A 474 -8.83 -1.18 -3.26
CA SER A 474 -8.07 0.07 -3.16
C SER A 474 -8.05 0.84 -4.48
N LEU A 475 -7.80 0.16 -5.60
CA LEU A 475 -7.79 0.78 -6.92
C LEU A 475 -9.18 1.29 -7.31
N ALA A 476 -10.23 0.49 -7.11
CA ALA A 476 -11.61 0.94 -7.38
C ALA A 476 -12.01 2.14 -6.52
N MET A 477 -11.61 2.18 -5.24
CA MET A 477 -11.84 3.35 -4.38
C MET A 477 -11.11 4.61 -4.84
N LEU A 478 -9.88 4.50 -5.35
CA LEU A 478 -9.17 5.65 -5.94
C LEU A 478 -9.88 6.18 -7.21
N MET A 479 -10.54 5.30 -7.95
CA MET A 479 -11.37 5.64 -9.11
C MET A 479 -12.70 6.31 -8.70
N LEU A 480 -13.25 5.97 -7.52
CA LEU A 480 -14.59 6.35 -7.08
C LEU A 480 -14.65 7.49 -6.03
N ASP A 481 -13.56 7.78 -5.33
CA ASP A 481 -13.56 8.71 -4.19
C ASP A 481 -12.28 9.56 -4.13
N SER A 482 -12.40 10.84 -4.50
CA SER A 482 -11.30 11.80 -4.49
C SER A 482 -10.67 12.05 -3.12
N TYR A 483 -11.33 11.69 -2.01
CA TYR A 483 -10.69 11.74 -0.71
C TYR A 483 -9.39 10.92 -0.74
N TYR A 484 -9.44 9.69 -1.25
CA TYR A 484 -8.27 8.80 -1.30
C TYR A 484 -7.17 9.25 -2.28
N ARG A 485 -7.45 10.26 -3.12
CA ARG A 485 -6.47 10.88 -4.03
C ARG A 485 -5.74 12.07 -3.40
N THR A 486 -6.15 12.49 -2.19
CA THR A 486 -5.33 13.34 -1.30
C THR A 486 -4.24 12.52 -0.62
N ILE A 487 -3.15 13.16 -0.17
CA ILE A 487 -2.08 12.53 0.64
C ILE A 487 -2.70 11.86 1.88
N LYS A 488 -3.52 12.60 2.64
CA LYS A 488 -4.19 12.09 3.84
C LYS A 488 -5.11 10.90 3.54
N GLY A 489 -5.86 10.96 2.45
CA GLY A 489 -6.75 9.89 2.06
C GLY A 489 -6.00 8.67 1.54
N PHE A 490 -4.89 8.83 0.83
CA PHE A 490 -4.08 7.70 0.38
C PHE A 490 -3.46 6.94 1.56
N GLU A 491 -2.92 7.66 2.54
CA GLU A 491 -2.49 7.08 3.82
C GLU A 491 -3.66 6.38 4.55
N THR A 492 -4.86 6.98 4.56
CA THR A 492 -6.08 6.38 5.14
C THR A 492 -6.46 5.09 4.41
N LEU A 493 -6.34 5.05 3.08
CA LEU A 493 -6.63 3.89 2.24
C LEU A 493 -5.66 2.74 2.52
N VAL A 494 -4.37 3.04 2.68
CA VAL A 494 -3.34 2.04 3.02
C VAL A 494 -3.53 1.50 4.44
N GLU A 495 -3.75 2.37 5.43
CA GLU A 495 -4.03 1.95 6.82
C GLU A 495 -5.33 1.13 6.94
N LYS A 496 -6.34 1.43 6.11
CA LYS A 496 -7.61 0.67 6.04
C LYS A 496 -7.47 -0.64 5.27
N GLU A 497 -7.34 -0.58 3.94
CA GLU A 497 -7.53 -1.72 3.03
C GLU A 497 -6.36 -2.72 3.01
N TRP A 498 -5.17 -2.27 3.41
CA TRP A 498 -3.98 -3.10 3.45
C TRP A 498 -3.62 -3.50 4.87
N ILE A 499 -3.48 -2.52 5.76
CA ILE A 499 -2.99 -2.77 7.12
C ILE A 499 -4.09 -3.37 8.01
N SER A 500 -5.21 -2.66 8.22
CA SER A 500 -6.25 -3.13 9.14
C SER A 500 -6.96 -4.38 8.61
N PHE A 501 -7.11 -4.49 7.28
CA PHE A 501 -7.66 -5.67 6.59
C PHE A 501 -6.68 -6.85 6.41
N GLY A 502 -5.47 -6.77 6.96
CA GLY A 502 -4.58 -7.93 7.12
C GLY A 502 -3.86 -8.40 5.86
N HIS A 503 -3.40 -7.48 5.02
CA HIS A 503 -2.35 -7.80 4.04
C HIS A 503 -1.08 -8.22 4.78
N ARG A 504 -0.51 -9.37 4.40
CA ARG A 504 0.55 -10.05 5.15
C ARG A 504 1.94 -9.46 4.88
N PHE A 505 2.12 -8.16 5.12
CA PHE A 505 3.33 -7.40 4.76
C PHE A 505 4.63 -8.06 5.22
N ALA A 506 4.75 -8.43 6.50
CA ALA A 506 5.98 -9.03 7.04
C ALA A 506 6.40 -10.30 6.30
N LEU A 507 5.43 -11.13 5.90
CA LEU A 507 5.64 -12.34 5.13
C LEU A 507 5.89 -12.04 3.63
N ARG A 508 5.08 -11.18 3.02
CA ARG A 508 5.17 -10.81 1.59
C ARG A 508 6.49 -10.12 1.24
N VAL A 509 7.06 -9.36 2.18
CA VAL A 509 8.33 -8.62 2.03
C VAL A 509 9.53 -9.38 2.62
N GLY A 510 9.32 -10.25 3.59
CA GLY A 510 10.40 -10.90 4.35
C GLY A 510 11.23 -9.87 5.13
N HIS A 511 10.60 -9.13 6.05
CA HIS A 511 11.30 -8.15 6.88
C HIS A 511 12.28 -8.83 7.82
N GLY A 512 13.57 -8.49 7.71
CA GLY A 512 14.62 -8.97 8.61
C GLY A 512 14.81 -10.49 8.66
N ASN A 513 14.43 -11.21 7.61
CA ASN A 513 14.55 -12.67 7.51
C ASN A 513 15.40 -13.08 6.29
N ASP A 514 16.30 -14.03 6.48
CA ASP A 514 17.34 -14.49 5.53
C ASP A 514 16.85 -15.52 4.50
N ASN A 515 15.67 -16.15 4.71
CA ASN A 515 15.07 -17.09 3.77
C ASN A 515 14.50 -16.38 2.52
N HIS A 516 15.39 -15.88 1.68
CA HIS A 516 15.08 -15.21 0.42
C HIS A 516 14.34 -16.08 -0.60
N ALA A 517 14.39 -17.42 -0.43
CA ALA A 517 13.71 -18.40 -1.27
C ALA A 517 12.26 -18.67 -0.83
N ASP A 518 11.78 -18.04 0.24
CA ASP A 518 10.41 -18.21 0.76
C ASP A 518 9.33 -18.00 -0.33
N ALA A 519 8.55 -19.05 -0.56
CA ALA A 519 7.53 -19.10 -1.59
C ALA A 519 6.36 -18.14 -1.35
N ASP A 520 6.18 -17.61 -0.13
CA ASP A 520 5.15 -16.62 0.22
C ASP A 520 5.62 -15.16 -0.03
N ARG A 521 6.91 -14.88 -0.31
CA ARG A 521 7.39 -13.54 -0.70
C ARG A 521 6.85 -13.15 -2.08
N SER A 522 6.27 -11.95 -2.22
CA SER A 522 5.61 -11.52 -3.47
C SER A 522 5.32 -10.00 -3.50
N PRO A 523 5.49 -9.32 -4.66
CA PRO A 523 5.44 -7.85 -4.78
C PRO A 523 4.01 -7.27 -4.87
N ILE A 524 3.06 -7.78 -4.10
CA ILE A 524 1.62 -7.46 -4.22
C ILE A 524 1.33 -5.97 -3.94
N PHE A 525 1.97 -5.37 -2.93
CA PHE A 525 1.83 -3.94 -2.66
C PHE A 525 2.62 -3.06 -3.65
N LEU A 526 3.76 -3.54 -4.16
CA LEU A 526 4.49 -2.85 -5.24
C LEU A 526 3.65 -2.75 -6.52
N GLN A 527 2.97 -3.83 -6.92
CA GLN A 527 2.02 -3.80 -8.05
C GLN A 527 0.86 -2.83 -7.83
N PHE A 528 0.39 -2.65 -6.59
CA PHE A 528 -0.61 -1.64 -6.28
C PHE A 528 -0.04 -0.22 -6.48
N VAL A 529 1.15 0.07 -5.95
CA VAL A 529 1.80 1.38 -6.11
C VAL A 529 2.13 1.68 -7.58
N ASP A 530 2.53 0.67 -8.36
CA ASP A 530 2.68 0.76 -9.82
C ASP A 530 1.33 1.12 -10.49
N CYS A 531 0.24 0.39 -10.21
CA CYS A 531 -1.09 0.72 -10.70
C CYS A 531 -1.54 2.14 -10.32
N VAL A 532 -1.17 2.65 -9.14
CA VAL A 532 -1.41 4.04 -8.73
C VAL A 532 -0.58 5.01 -9.56
N TRP A 533 0.70 4.72 -9.80
CA TRP A 533 1.55 5.50 -10.68
C TRP A 533 1.01 5.54 -12.12
N GLN A 534 0.50 4.42 -12.66
CA GLN A 534 -0.17 4.44 -13.98
C GLN A 534 -1.36 5.41 -14.02
N MET A 535 -2.10 5.57 -12.92
CA MET A 535 -3.18 6.55 -12.82
C MET A 535 -2.68 8.00 -12.65
N THR A 536 -1.61 8.25 -11.89
CA THR A 536 -1.03 9.62 -11.81
C THR A 536 -0.40 10.05 -13.14
N ARG A 537 0.18 9.10 -13.89
CA ARG A 537 0.71 9.32 -15.25
C ARG A 537 -0.37 9.67 -16.27
N GLN A 538 -1.54 9.03 -16.20
CA GLN A 538 -2.68 9.29 -17.09
C GLN A 538 -3.49 10.53 -16.68
N PHE A 539 -3.55 10.85 -15.37
CA PHE A 539 -4.34 11.95 -14.83
C PHE A 539 -3.49 12.83 -13.88
N PRO A 540 -2.54 13.64 -14.40
CA PRO A 540 -1.53 14.33 -13.57
C PRO A 540 -2.08 15.39 -12.59
N SER A 541 -3.30 15.89 -12.82
CA SER A 541 -3.99 16.85 -11.95
C SER A 541 -5.01 16.20 -11.00
N ALA A 542 -5.14 14.87 -11.01
CA ALA A 542 -6.18 14.16 -10.27
C ALA A 542 -5.74 13.68 -8.87
N PHE A 543 -4.48 13.86 -8.50
CA PHE A 543 -3.89 13.41 -7.25
C PHE A 543 -3.09 14.54 -6.58
N GLU A 544 -3.15 14.64 -5.25
CA GLU A 544 -2.39 15.64 -4.48
C GLU A 544 -0.91 15.24 -4.34
N PHE A 545 -0.63 13.93 -4.36
CA PHE A 545 0.70 13.37 -4.23
C PHE A 545 1.38 13.14 -5.58
N ASN A 546 2.72 13.09 -5.55
CA ASN A 546 3.57 12.92 -6.73
C ASN A 546 4.29 11.56 -6.72
N GLU A 547 5.12 11.34 -7.73
CA GLU A 547 5.97 10.14 -7.87
C GLU A 547 6.93 9.94 -6.67
N LEU A 548 7.53 11.01 -6.13
CA LEU A 548 8.44 10.94 -5.00
C LEU A 548 7.76 10.40 -3.72
N PHE A 549 6.48 10.73 -3.49
CA PHE A 549 5.69 10.15 -2.40
C PHE A 549 5.50 8.63 -2.57
N LEU A 550 5.20 8.18 -3.79
CA LEU A 550 5.04 6.75 -4.10
C LEU A 550 6.37 5.99 -3.97
N ILE A 551 7.49 6.56 -4.41
CA ILE A 551 8.84 5.99 -4.21
C ILE A 551 9.17 5.94 -2.71
N THR A 552 8.90 7.01 -1.96
CA THR A 552 9.14 7.06 -0.50
C THR A 552 8.36 5.98 0.26
N ILE A 553 7.14 5.65 -0.19
CA ILE A 553 6.34 4.53 0.32
C ILE A 553 7.03 3.18 0.06
N LEU A 554 7.62 2.98 -1.13
CA LEU A 554 8.30 1.73 -1.50
C LEU A 554 9.67 1.58 -0.82
N ASP A 555 10.46 2.65 -0.69
CA ASP A 555 11.68 2.64 0.11
C ASP A 555 11.37 2.25 1.55
N HIS A 556 10.32 2.84 2.13
CA HIS A 556 9.95 2.58 3.52
C HIS A 556 9.16 1.26 3.73
N LEU A 557 8.56 0.68 2.69
CA LEU A 557 8.08 -0.71 2.68
C LEU A 557 9.21 -1.69 2.99
N TYR A 558 10.43 -1.42 2.51
CA TYR A 558 11.59 -2.29 2.71
C TYR A 558 12.49 -1.89 3.88
N SER A 559 12.65 -0.58 4.15
CA SER A 559 13.67 -0.06 5.08
C SER A 559 13.60 -0.57 6.52
N CYS A 560 12.41 -0.94 7.01
CA CYS A 560 12.13 -1.17 8.44
C CYS A 560 12.48 0.02 9.37
N LEU A 561 12.49 1.27 8.85
CA LEU A 561 12.66 2.49 9.67
C LEU A 561 11.39 2.82 10.48
N PHE A 562 10.22 2.59 9.89
CA PHE A 562 8.90 2.89 10.46
C PHE A 562 8.11 1.61 10.74
N GLY A 563 7.18 1.68 11.70
CA GLY A 563 6.29 0.54 12.00
C GLY A 563 5.19 0.28 10.97
N THR A 564 4.95 1.22 10.04
CA THR A 564 3.77 1.26 9.15
C THR A 564 3.58 0.03 8.28
N PHE A 565 4.63 -0.72 7.96
CA PHE A 565 4.54 -1.94 7.13
C PHE A 565 4.92 -3.23 7.87
N LEU A 566 5.02 -3.23 9.20
CA LEU A 566 5.38 -4.42 9.98
C LEU A 566 4.16 -5.33 10.29
N CYS A 567 4.44 -6.53 10.80
CA CYS A 567 3.46 -7.58 11.12
C CYS A 567 2.61 -8.03 9.90
N ASN A 568 1.54 -8.82 10.13
CA ASN A 568 0.66 -9.33 9.07
C ASN A 568 -0.84 -8.99 9.24
N CYS A 569 -1.25 -8.47 10.39
CA CYS A 569 -2.62 -8.00 10.65
C CYS A 569 -2.68 -7.01 11.82
N GLU A 570 -3.83 -6.36 11.98
CA GLU A 570 -4.08 -5.40 13.06
C GLU A 570 -3.85 -6.02 14.46
N GLN A 571 -4.37 -7.23 14.72
CA GLN A 571 -4.19 -7.94 16.00
C GLN A 571 -2.70 -8.10 16.37
N GLN A 572 -1.84 -8.44 15.41
CA GLN A 572 -0.39 -8.59 15.65
C GLN A 572 0.26 -7.25 16.00
N ARG A 573 -0.11 -6.16 15.31
CA ARG A 573 0.39 -4.81 15.62
C ARG A 573 -0.01 -4.35 17.02
N PHE A 574 -1.25 -4.60 17.44
CA PHE A 574 -1.66 -4.32 18.82
C PHE A 574 -0.87 -5.16 19.84
N LYS A 575 -0.63 -6.45 19.58
CA LYS A 575 0.17 -7.32 20.45
C LYS A 575 1.62 -6.82 20.58
N GLU A 576 2.28 -6.44 19.49
CA GLU A 576 3.66 -5.92 19.54
C GLU A 576 3.74 -4.51 20.15
N ALA A 577 2.79 -3.61 19.87
CA ALA A 577 2.79 -2.22 20.38
C ALA A 577 2.25 -2.04 21.81
N TRP A 578 1.79 -3.13 22.45
CA TRP A 578 1.41 -3.20 23.88
C TRP A 578 2.15 -4.32 24.64
N GLY A 579 3.07 -5.04 24.00
CA GLY A 579 3.88 -6.10 24.65
C GLY A 579 4.72 -5.54 25.80
N ALA A 580 4.68 -6.21 26.96
CA ALA A 580 5.33 -5.75 28.17
C ALA A 580 6.87 -5.78 28.05
N GLY A 581 7.46 -4.63 27.72
CA GLY A 581 8.91 -4.42 27.55
C GLY A 581 9.32 -3.94 26.16
N THR A 582 8.47 -4.08 25.15
CA THR A 582 8.78 -3.65 23.78
C THR A 582 8.66 -2.14 23.65
N GLN A 583 9.70 -1.46 23.12
CA GLN A 583 9.53 -0.08 22.68
C GLN A 583 8.62 -0.06 21.45
N ARG A 584 7.55 0.75 21.45
CA ARG A 584 6.78 0.98 20.22
C ARG A 584 7.69 1.52 19.13
N ALA A 585 7.44 1.10 17.88
CA ALA A 585 7.98 1.77 16.71
C ALA A 585 7.53 3.24 16.73
N ARG A 586 8.46 4.17 16.98
CA ARG A 586 8.11 5.53 17.41
C ARG A 586 7.57 6.40 16.28
N GLY A 587 7.95 6.11 15.03
CA GLY A 587 7.39 6.71 13.83
C GLY A 587 6.47 5.76 13.06
N SER A 588 5.39 6.34 12.51
CA SER A 588 4.73 5.85 11.30
C SER A 588 5.23 6.71 10.13
N LEU A 589 5.25 6.17 8.90
CA LEU A 589 5.80 6.79 7.69
C LEU A 589 5.35 8.25 7.51
N ARG A 590 4.04 8.53 7.69
CA ARG A 590 3.43 9.87 7.62
C ARG A 590 4.13 10.94 8.49
N SER A 591 4.84 10.53 9.53
CA SER A 591 5.51 11.47 10.43
C SER A 591 6.64 12.25 9.73
N ARG A 592 7.23 11.69 8.66
CA ARG A 592 8.26 12.31 7.82
C ARG A 592 7.65 13.06 6.63
#